data_AF-A0A1H6SU20-F1
#
_entry.id   AF-A0A1H6SU20-F1
#
_cell.length_a   1.000
_cell.length_b   1.000
_cell.length_c   1.000
_cell.angle_alpha   90.00
_cell.angle_beta   90.00
_cell.angle_gamma   90.00
#
_symmetry.space_group_name_H-M   'P 1'
#
loop_
_entity.id
_entity.type
_entity.pdbx_description
1 polymer ?
#
loop_
_entity_poly.entity_id
_entity_poly.type
_entity_poly.pdbx_seq_one_letter_code
_entity_poly.pdbx_strand_id
1 'polypeptide(L)'
;MIQKNLNEYPLEYQSQILKEILFLEFPFELQDMIDYESNIDFKVLSKNHQVHWSIEILEHYRNKWDWNAIQTNPFVYSYCNIGLFFKELVNVKPIKCRCKLRLEYCNKDQLCTPNYNYILLRPTNINPLHEKFTNWVKFLIEEKFFNKTSIGIFFLYDTVIDDVNNYDELQLPAEKNDYVDNDFDEDEVPF
;
A
#
# COMPACT_ATOMS: atom_id res chain seq x y z
N MET A 1 -16.85 23.79 -9.56
CA MET A 1 -16.50 22.66 -10.44
C MET A 1 -17.57 21.60 -10.26
N ILE A 2 -18.19 21.13 -11.33
CA ILE A 2 -19.15 20.02 -11.25
C ILE A 2 -18.33 18.77 -10.93
N GLN A 3 -18.63 18.11 -9.80
CA GLN A 3 -17.98 16.87 -9.39
C GLN A 3 -18.49 15.76 -10.30
N LYS A 4 -17.62 15.24 -11.17
CA LYS A 4 -17.93 14.09 -12.02
C LYS A 4 -17.57 12.80 -11.31
N ASN A 5 -18.42 11.78 -11.42
CA ASN A 5 -18.11 10.43 -10.95
C ASN A 5 -17.08 9.77 -11.89
N LEU A 6 -16.28 8.82 -11.40
CA LEU A 6 -15.23 8.19 -12.22
C LEU A 6 -15.82 7.48 -13.45
N ASN A 7 -16.99 6.87 -13.30
CA ASN A 7 -17.71 6.19 -14.38
C ASN A 7 -18.20 7.13 -15.51
N GLU A 8 -18.13 8.45 -15.32
CA GLU A 8 -18.47 9.45 -16.34
C GLU A 8 -17.28 9.83 -17.24
N TYR A 9 -16.07 9.35 -16.93
CA TYR A 9 -14.87 9.55 -17.75
C TYR A 9 -14.73 8.46 -18.82
N PRO A 10 -13.96 8.69 -19.91
CA PRO A 10 -13.63 7.63 -20.87
C PRO A 10 -12.98 6.43 -20.18
N LEU A 11 -13.24 5.23 -20.70
CA LEU A 11 -12.79 3.98 -20.08
C LEU A 11 -11.26 3.90 -19.90
N GLU A 12 -10.51 4.45 -20.83
CA GLU A 12 -9.05 4.55 -20.75
C GLU A 12 -8.59 5.33 -19.52
N TYR A 13 -9.26 6.45 -19.22
CA TYR A 13 -8.98 7.25 -18.03
C TYR A 13 -9.34 6.48 -16.76
N GLN A 14 -10.50 5.81 -16.74
CA GLN A 14 -10.89 4.98 -15.59
C GLN A 14 -9.87 3.89 -15.30
N SER A 15 -9.41 3.20 -16.35
CA SER A 15 -8.44 2.11 -16.27
C SER A 15 -7.08 2.63 -15.80
N GLN A 16 -6.64 3.80 -16.27
CA GLN A 16 -5.42 4.44 -15.81
C GLN A 16 -5.49 4.77 -14.32
N ILE A 17 -6.57 5.41 -13.86
CA ILE A 17 -6.73 5.76 -12.44
C ILE A 17 -6.78 4.50 -11.57
N LEU A 18 -7.47 3.45 -12.01
CA LEU A 18 -7.48 2.18 -11.29
C LEU A 18 -6.08 1.54 -11.22
N LYS A 19 -5.31 1.53 -12.33
CA LYS A 19 -3.91 1.07 -12.35
C LYS A 19 -3.05 1.86 -11.37
N GLU A 20 -3.14 3.19 -11.37
CA GLU A 20 -2.39 4.03 -10.45
C GLU A 20 -2.71 3.71 -8.98
N ILE A 21 -4.00 3.54 -8.64
CA ILE A 21 -4.40 3.19 -7.27
C ILE A 21 -3.92 1.80 -6.89
N LEU A 22 -4.04 0.81 -7.78
CA LEU A 22 -3.50 -0.53 -7.52
C LEU A 22 -1.99 -0.49 -7.31
N PHE A 23 -1.23 0.27 -8.10
CA PHE A 23 0.20 0.42 -7.88
C PHE A 23 0.57 1.17 -6.60
N LEU A 24 -0.33 1.92 -5.99
CA LEU A 24 -0.09 2.61 -4.72
C LEU A 24 -0.56 1.82 -3.49
N GLU A 25 -1.60 1.00 -3.65
CA GLU A 25 -2.33 0.38 -2.52
C GLU A 25 -2.30 -1.16 -2.54
N PHE A 26 -1.99 -1.80 -3.67
CA PHE A 26 -1.94 -3.25 -3.71
C PHE A 26 -0.69 -3.79 -3.00
N PRO A 27 -0.81 -4.80 -2.11
CA PRO A 27 0.29 -5.35 -1.35
C PRO A 27 1.10 -6.37 -2.16
N PHE A 28 1.82 -5.92 -3.19
CA PHE A 28 2.63 -6.80 -4.05
C PHE A 28 3.64 -7.64 -3.26
N GLU A 29 3.69 -8.93 -3.58
CA GLU A 29 4.78 -9.85 -3.21
C GLU A 29 5.79 -9.96 -4.35
N LEU A 30 6.98 -10.48 -4.06
CA LEU A 30 8.03 -10.69 -5.07
C LEU A 30 7.53 -11.52 -6.27
N GLN A 31 6.74 -12.57 -6.02
CA GLN A 31 6.23 -13.41 -7.11
C GLN A 31 5.29 -12.64 -8.03
N ASP A 32 4.41 -11.79 -7.47
CA ASP A 32 3.49 -10.97 -8.26
C ASP A 32 4.28 -10.01 -9.17
N MET A 33 5.40 -9.48 -8.66
CA MET A 33 6.27 -8.61 -9.41
C MET A 33 7.00 -9.33 -10.55
N ILE A 34 7.39 -10.58 -10.33
CA ILE A 34 8.01 -11.43 -11.36
C ILE A 34 6.98 -11.73 -12.46
N ASP A 35 5.77 -12.12 -12.07
CA ASP A 35 4.73 -12.53 -13.01
C ASP A 35 4.26 -11.37 -13.91
N TYR A 36 4.25 -10.14 -13.39
CA TYR A 36 3.72 -8.96 -14.06
C TYR A 36 4.75 -7.86 -14.33
N GLU A 37 6.04 -8.22 -14.35
CA GLU A 37 7.16 -7.28 -14.42
C GLU A 37 7.04 -6.26 -15.57
N SER A 38 6.57 -6.70 -16.74
CA SER A 38 6.39 -5.84 -17.93
C SER A 38 5.32 -4.77 -17.77
N ASN A 39 4.41 -4.95 -16.81
CA ASN A 39 3.24 -4.09 -16.60
C ASN A 39 3.43 -3.16 -15.40
N ILE A 40 4.47 -3.34 -14.60
CA ILE A 40 4.73 -2.57 -13.40
C ILE A 40 5.41 -1.24 -13.74
N ASP A 41 4.78 -0.13 -13.35
CA ASP A 41 5.44 1.16 -13.27
C ASP A 41 6.21 1.25 -11.94
N PHE A 42 7.51 0.94 -12.00
CA PHE A 42 8.40 0.99 -10.84
C PHE A 42 8.53 2.39 -10.23
N LYS A 43 8.29 3.47 -10.98
CA LYS A 43 8.33 4.84 -10.43
C LYS A 43 7.14 5.11 -9.53
N VAL A 44 5.96 4.63 -9.92
CA VAL A 44 4.75 4.71 -9.08
C VAL A 44 4.87 3.75 -7.90
N LEU A 45 5.28 2.51 -8.17
CA LEU A 45 5.39 1.47 -7.15
C LEU A 45 6.45 1.78 -6.08
N SER A 46 7.50 2.56 -6.37
CA SER A 46 8.45 3.04 -5.34
C SER A 46 7.79 3.82 -4.19
N LYS A 47 6.61 4.39 -4.41
CA LYS A 47 5.83 5.13 -3.41
C LYS A 47 4.80 4.25 -2.68
N ASN A 48 4.66 2.99 -3.08
CA ASN A 48 3.69 2.08 -2.50
C ASN A 48 4.09 1.71 -1.07
N HIS A 49 3.13 1.85 -0.15
CA HIS A 49 3.33 1.58 1.28
C HIS A 49 2.92 0.16 1.69
N GLN A 50 2.21 -0.54 0.80
CA GLN A 50 1.60 -1.85 1.01
C GLN A 50 2.43 -3.00 0.43
N VAL A 51 3.35 -2.73 -0.52
CA VAL A 51 4.31 -3.74 -1.00
C VAL A 51 4.94 -4.45 0.20
N HIS A 52 5.12 -5.76 0.07
CA HIS A 52 5.81 -6.59 1.05
C HIS A 52 7.32 -6.35 1.00
N TRP A 53 7.75 -5.10 1.21
CA TRP A 53 9.12 -4.66 1.05
C TRP A 53 10.11 -5.56 1.79
N SER A 54 11.12 -6.01 1.05
CA SER A 54 12.23 -6.80 1.54
C SER A 54 13.52 -6.37 0.83
N ILE A 55 14.66 -6.72 1.40
CA ILE A 55 15.96 -6.51 0.75
C ILE A 55 16.01 -7.27 -0.58
N GLU A 56 15.40 -8.46 -0.65
CA GLU A 56 15.33 -9.27 -1.88
C GLU A 56 14.58 -8.54 -3.01
N ILE A 57 13.42 -7.94 -2.72
CA ILE A 57 12.67 -7.14 -3.71
C ILE A 57 13.49 -5.92 -4.18
N LEU A 58 14.15 -5.23 -3.24
CA LEU A 58 14.98 -4.07 -3.58
C LEU A 58 16.19 -4.44 -4.44
N GLU A 59 16.83 -5.56 -4.14
CA GLU A 59 17.99 -6.06 -4.86
C GLU A 59 17.63 -6.54 -6.27
N HIS A 60 16.57 -7.37 -6.37
CA HIS A 60 16.15 -7.96 -7.65
C HIS A 60 15.85 -6.89 -8.70
N TYR A 61 15.18 -5.80 -8.28
CA TYR A 61 14.79 -4.69 -9.16
C TYR A 61 15.63 -3.42 -8.94
N ARG A 62 16.86 -3.57 -8.43
CA ARG A 62 17.75 -2.46 -8.05
C ARG A 62 17.81 -1.32 -9.07
N ASN A 63 17.88 -1.64 -10.36
CA ASN A 63 18.04 -0.67 -11.44
C ASN A 63 16.71 -0.05 -11.93
N LYS A 64 15.57 -0.54 -11.45
CA LYS A 64 14.24 -0.08 -11.87
C LYS A 64 13.60 0.91 -10.91
N TRP A 65 13.97 0.84 -9.63
CA TRP A 65 13.39 1.68 -8.60
C TRP A 65 13.74 3.16 -8.76
N ASP A 66 12.78 4.02 -8.42
CA ASP A 66 13.06 5.41 -8.11
C ASP A 66 13.60 5.51 -6.68
N TRP A 67 14.93 5.50 -6.55
CA TRP A 67 15.60 5.56 -5.24
C TRP A 67 15.32 6.85 -4.46
N ASN A 68 14.95 7.94 -5.13
CA ASN A 68 14.54 9.16 -4.44
C ASN A 68 13.20 8.97 -3.73
N ALA A 69 12.25 8.27 -4.37
CA ALA A 69 10.99 7.89 -3.75
C ALA A 69 11.20 6.84 -2.64
N ILE A 70 11.99 5.79 -2.92
CA ILE A 70 12.30 4.71 -1.97
C ILE A 70 12.88 5.24 -0.65
N GLN A 71 13.85 6.15 -0.69
CA GLN A 71 14.49 6.64 0.54
C GLN A 71 13.56 7.47 1.42
N THR A 72 12.48 8.00 0.85
CA THR A 72 11.42 8.71 1.58
C THR A 72 10.22 7.83 1.91
N ASN A 73 10.16 6.61 1.39
CA ASN A 73 9.12 5.64 1.69
C ASN A 73 9.36 5.08 3.10
N PRO A 74 8.46 5.35 4.05
CA PRO A 74 8.72 5.06 5.45
C PRO A 74 8.69 3.56 5.77
N PHE A 75 8.01 2.74 4.96
CA PHE A 75 8.00 1.28 5.08
C PHE A 75 9.34 0.70 4.60
N VAL A 76 9.85 1.18 3.47
CA VAL A 76 11.15 0.74 2.96
C VAL A 76 12.27 1.15 3.91
N TYR A 77 12.32 2.43 4.28
CA TYR A 77 13.32 2.96 5.20
C TYR A 77 13.36 2.13 6.48
N SER A 78 12.19 1.93 7.12
CA SER A 78 12.05 1.24 8.42
C SER A 78 12.38 -0.25 8.37
N TYR A 79 11.93 -0.98 7.36
CA TYR A 79 12.03 -2.44 7.33
C TYR A 79 13.24 -2.97 6.56
N CYS A 80 13.75 -2.24 5.57
CA CYS A 80 14.85 -2.71 4.73
C CYS A 80 16.22 -2.14 5.13
N ASN A 81 16.28 -1.25 6.13
CA ASN A 81 17.50 -0.59 6.60
C ASN A 81 18.39 -0.09 5.44
N ILE A 82 17.79 0.65 4.51
CA ILE A 82 18.42 1.01 3.23
C ILE A 82 19.70 1.84 3.38
N GLY A 83 19.84 2.60 4.46
CA GLY A 83 21.08 3.32 4.77
C GLY A 83 22.26 2.40 5.10
N LEU A 84 21.98 1.14 5.49
CA LEU A 84 23.00 0.11 5.72
C LEU A 84 23.33 -0.64 4.42
N PHE A 85 22.32 -1.11 3.70
CA PHE A 85 22.49 -2.04 2.57
C PHE A 85 22.64 -1.38 1.20
N PHE A 86 22.17 -0.14 1.02
CA PHE A 86 22.12 0.56 -0.28
C PHE A 86 22.75 1.95 -0.21
N LYS A 87 23.80 2.13 0.59
CA LYS A 87 24.48 3.42 0.87
C LYS A 87 24.94 4.20 -0.37
N GLU A 88 25.14 3.50 -1.49
CA GLU A 88 25.54 4.06 -2.77
C GLU A 88 24.36 4.62 -3.59
N LEU A 89 23.13 4.22 -3.25
CA LEU A 89 21.90 4.61 -3.94
C LEU A 89 21.06 5.63 -3.15
N VAL A 90 21.28 5.72 -1.83
CA VAL A 90 20.49 6.58 -0.93
C VAL A 90 21.37 7.48 -0.09
N ASN A 91 20.84 8.64 0.29
CA ASN A 91 21.50 9.58 1.20
C ASN A 91 20.79 9.62 2.56
N VAL A 92 20.67 8.45 3.20
CA VAL A 92 20.06 8.31 4.52
C VAL A 92 20.95 7.50 5.46
N LYS A 93 20.88 7.80 6.75
CA LYS A 93 21.66 7.07 7.75
C LYS A 93 21.01 5.70 8.02
N PRO A 94 21.81 4.66 8.37
CA PRO A 94 21.27 3.41 8.88
C PRO A 94 20.32 3.64 10.06
N ILE A 95 19.22 2.89 10.10
CA ILE A 95 18.27 2.94 11.21
C ILE A 95 18.80 2.13 12.38
N LYS A 96 18.64 2.68 13.58
CA LYS A 96 18.89 1.95 14.83
C LYS A 96 17.69 1.07 15.17
N CYS A 97 17.94 -0.21 15.29
CA CYS A 97 16.92 -1.22 15.56
C CYS A 97 17.00 -1.67 17.02
N ARG A 98 15.85 -1.85 17.67
CA ARG A 98 15.76 -2.53 18.97
C ARG A 98 15.52 -4.01 18.69
N CYS A 99 16.56 -4.82 18.84
CA CYS A 99 16.45 -6.24 18.56
C CYS A 99 16.62 -7.12 19.81
N LYS A 100 15.66 -8.03 20.05
CA LYS A 100 15.79 -9.05 21.11
C LYS A 100 17.01 -9.95 20.88
N LEU A 101 17.35 -10.21 19.61
CA LEU A 101 18.47 -11.05 19.18
C LEU A 101 19.77 -10.27 18.94
N ARG A 102 19.83 -8.96 19.25
CA ARG A 102 20.99 -8.08 19.02
C ARG A 102 21.51 -8.06 17.56
N LEU A 103 20.62 -8.28 16.58
CA LEU A 103 20.96 -8.12 15.17
C LEU A 103 21.31 -6.66 14.85
N GLU A 104 22.17 -6.46 13.85
CA GLU A 104 22.62 -5.14 13.39
C GLU A 104 21.59 -4.43 12.49
N TYR A 105 20.50 -5.12 12.12
CA TYR A 105 19.47 -4.63 11.19
C TYR A 105 18.05 -4.96 11.63
N CYS A 106 17.08 -4.22 11.08
CA CYS A 106 15.65 -4.40 11.31
C CYS A 106 15.11 -5.42 10.31
N ASN A 107 14.14 -6.23 10.71
CA ASN A 107 13.41 -7.13 9.81
C ASN A 107 11.92 -7.10 10.16
N LYS A 108 11.09 -7.62 9.25
CA LYS A 108 9.63 -7.60 9.38
C LYS A 108 9.10 -8.58 10.44
N ASP A 109 9.93 -9.52 10.90
CA ASP A 109 9.56 -10.60 11.83
C ASP A 109 9.23 -10.14 13.27
N GLN A 110 9.15 -8.82 13.51
CA GLN A 110 8.89 -8.21 14.83
C GLN A 110 9.92 -8.58 15.92
N LEU A 111 10.98 -9.32 15.57
CA LEU A 111 12.12 -9.67 16.43
C LEU A 111 13.02 -8.45 16.65
N CYS A 112 13.15 -7.60 15.63
CA CYS A 112 13.84 -6.33 15.68
C CYS A 112 12.92 -5.20 15.19
N THR A 113 12.55 -4.28 16.09
CA THR A 113 11.67 -3.16 15.73
C THR A 113 12.47 -1.87 15.46
N PRO A 114 12.09 -1.08 14.45
CA PRO A 114 12.72 0.21 14.21
C PRO A 114 12.36 1.17 15.35
N ASN A 115 13.32 2.00 15.79
CA ASN A 115 13.06 3.06 16.75
C ASN A 115 12.46 4.29 16.04
N TYR A 116 11.25 4.14 15.48
CA TYR A 116 10.55 5.17 14.71
C TYR A 116 9.10 5.32 15.16
N ASN A 117 8.54 6.53 15.00
CA ASN A 117 7.15 6.80 15.36
C ASN A 117 6.20 6.22 14.30
N TYR A 118 5.45 5.18 14.66
CA TYR A 118 4.51 4.49 13.79
C TYR A 118 3.35 5.38 13.30
N ILE A 119 3.02 6.45 14.03
CA ILE A 119 1.96 7.40 13.65
C ILE A 119 2.34 8.18 12.38
N LEU A 120 3.64 8.39 12.14
CA LEU A 120 4.16 8.99 10.91
C LEU A 120 4.17 8.02 9.72
N LEU A 121 3.90 6.73 9.94
CA LEU A 121 3.79 5.72 8.88
C LEU A 121 2.38 5.66 8.27
N ARG A 122 1.40 6.39 8.82
CA ARG A 122 0.03 6.39 8.28
C ARG A 122 0.06 6.93 6.84
N PRO A 123 -0.52 6.21 5.86
CA PRO A 123 -0.54 6.68 4.48
C PRO A 123 -1.27 8.02 4.38
N THR A 124 -0.56 9.09 3.99
CA THR A 124 -1.15 10.39 3.66
C THR A 124 -1.41 10.55 2.15
N ASN A 125 -1.13 9.52 1.35
CA ASN A 125 -1.18 9.56 -0.12
C ASN A 125 -2.57 9.24 -0.69
N ILE A 126 -3.63 9.67 -0.04
CA ILE A 126 -4.95 9.65 -0.67
C ILE A 126 -4.93 10.76 -1.72
N ASN A 127 -5.07 10.41 -2.99
CA ASN A 127 -5.34 11.43 -4.02
C ASN A 127 -6.69 12.08 -3.68
N PRO A 128 -6.72 13.38 -3.31
CA PRO A 128 -7.93 14.02 -2.81
C PRO A 128 -9.03 14.10 -3.87
N LEU A 129 -8.70 13.98 -5.15
CA LEU A 129 -9.68 13.98 -6.24
C LEU A 129 -10.47 12.66 -6.33
N HIS A 130 -9.92 11.57 -5.78
CA HIS A 130 -10.47 10.22 -5.94
C HIS A 130 -10.61 9.45 -4.63
N GLU A 131 -10.64 10.14 -3.48
CA GLU A 131 -10.69 9.51 -2.14
C GLU A 131 -11.73 8.39 -2.00
N LYS A 132 -12.98 8.63 -2.43
CA LYS A 132 -14.05 7.61 -2.39
C LYS A 132 -13.70 6.37 -3.21
N PHE A 133 -13.12 6.57 -4.40
CA PHE A 133 -12.71 5.48 -5.28
C PHE A 133 -11.50 4.72 -4.72
N THR A 134 -10.53 5.44 -4.15
CA THR A 134 -9.40 4.82 -3.43
C THR A 134 -9.89 3.95 -2.27
N ASN A 135 -10.86 4.44 -1.48
CA ASN A 135 -11.42 3.67 -0.38
C ASN A 135 -12.19 2.43 -0.87
N TRP A 136 -12.90 2.53 -1.99
CA TRP A 136 -13.56 1.39 -2.63
C TRP A 136 -12.55 0.34 -3.12
N VAL A 137 -11.47 0.75 -3.80
CA VAL A 137 -10.41 -0.18 -4.22
C VAL A 137 -9.75 -0.84 -3.01
N LYS A 138 -9.48 -0.09 -1.93
CA LYS A 138 -8.96 -0.65 -0.66
C LYS A 138 -9.87 -1.72 -0.09
N PHE A 139 -11.17 -1.43 -0.01
CA PHE A 139 -12.17 -2.40 0.41
C PHE A 139 -12.11 -3.68 -0.44
N LEU A 140 -12.02 -3.57 -1.77
CA LEU A 140 -11.88 -4.74 -2.64
C LEU A 140 -10.59 -5.54 -2.41
N ILE A 141 -9.49 -4.88 -2.08
CA ILE A 141 -8.22 -5.54 -1.72
C ILE A 141 -8.39 -6.29 -0.39
N GLU A 142 -8.99 -5.65 0.61
CA GLU A 142 -9.23 -6.23 1.95
C GLU A 142 -10.15 -7.46 1.87
N GLU A 143 -11.19 -7.39 1.03
CA GLU A 143 -12.11 -8.49 0.74
C GLU A 143 -11.53 -9.53 -0.25
N LYS A 144 -10.26 -9.39 -0.66
CA LYS A 144 -9.52 -10.32 -1.53
C LYS A 144 -10.10 -10.49 -2.94
N PHE A 145 -10.88 -9.53 -3.43
CA PHE A 145 -11.31 -9.48 -4.83
C PHE A 145 -10.12 -9.24 -5.77
N PHE A 146 -9.21 -8.36 -5.36
CA PHE A 146 -7.88 -8.26 -5.97
C PHE A 146 -6.98 -9.35 -5.40
N ASN A 147 -6.91 -10.48 -6.10
CA ASN A 147 -5.93 -11.53 -5.86
C ASN A 147 -4.98 -11.65 -7.06
N LYS A 148 -4.01 -12.56 -6.98
CA LYS A 148 -3.00 -12.76 -8.03
C LYS A 148 -3.62 -12.96 -9.40
N THR A 149 -4.69 -13.76 -9.48
CA THR A 149 -5.41 -14.04 -10.74
C THR A 149 -6.11 -12.79 -11.27
N SER A 150 -6.89 -12.09 -10.43
CA SER A 150 -7.63 -10.89 -10.83
C SER A 150 -6.68 -9.79 -11.31
N ILE A 151 -5.54 -9.63 -10.65
CA ILE A 151 -4.51 -8.67 -11.05
C ILE A 151 -3.85 -9.05 -12.36
N GLY A 152 -3.58 -10.33 -12.58
CA GLY A 152 -3.06 -10.79 -13.86
C GLY A 152 -4.03 -10.51 -14.98
N ILE A 153 -5.33 -10.77 -14.78
CA ILE A 153 -6.35 -10.44 -15.78
C ILE A 153 -6.35 -8.93 -16.06
N PHE A 154 -6.33 -8.13 -15.01
CA PHE A 154 -6.35 -6.67 -15.12
C PHE A 154 -5.11 -6.11 -15.83
N PHE A 155 -3.90 -6.55 -15.47
CA PHE A 155 -2.66 -6.02 -16.05
C PHE A 155 -2.35 -6.58 -17.43
N LEU A 156 -2.72 -7.83 -17.74
CA LEU A 156 -2.42 -8.44 -19.04
C LEU A 156 -3.44 -8.08 -20.10
N TYR A 157 -4.71 -7.87 -19.73
CA TYR A 157 -5.79 -7.67 -20.69
C TYR A 157 -6.46 -6.30 -20.62
N ASP A 158 -6.02 -5.41 -19.72
CA ASP A 158 -6.60 -4.08 -19.52
C ASP A 158 -8.14 -4.12 -19.38
N THR A 159 -8.63 -5.17 -18.71
CA THR A 159 -10.07 -5.40 -18.54
C THR A 159 -10.64 -4.45 -17.51
N VAL A 160 -11.85 -3.97 -17.76
CA VAL A 160 -12.67 -3.29 -16.76
C VAL A 160 -13.04 -4.31 -15.68
N ILE A 161 -12.85 -3.94 -14.43
CA ILE A 161 -13.40 -4.72 -13.32
C ILE A 161 -14.84 -4.26 -13.17
N ASP A 162 -15.73 -5.03 -13.77
CA ASP A 162 -17.16 -4.83 -13.61
C ASP A 162 -17.54 -5.21 -12.18
N ASP A 163 -18.12 -4.27 -11.44
CA ASP A 163 -18.81 -4.58 -10.19
C ASP A 163 -20.08 -5.38 -10.55
N VAL A 164 -19.96 -6.71 -10.56
CA VAL A 164 -21.10 -7.60 -10.82
C VAL A 164 -22.05 -7.63 -9.61
N ASN A 165 -21.64 -7.05 -8.48
CA ASN A 165 -22.51 -6.89 -7.33
C ASN A 165 -23.30 -5.60 -7.53
N ASN A 166 -24.56 -5.76 -7.91
CA ASN A 166 -25.54 -4.69 -7.83
C ASN A 166 -25.76 -4.38 -6.34
N TYR A 167 -24.87 -3.60 -5.74
CA TYR A 167 -25.09 -2.97 -4.45
C TYR A 167 -26.13 -1.89 -4.70
N ASP A 168 -27.40 -2.30 -4.74
CA ASP A 168 -28.50 -1.38 -4.51
C ASP A 168 -28.13 -0.60 -3.24
N GLU A 169 -28.04 0.72 -3.37
CA GLU A 169 -27.78 1.61 -2.26
C GLU A 169 -28.83 1.34 -1.18
N LEU A 170 -28.50 0.47 -0.23
CA LEU A 170 -29.17 0.44 1.05
C LEU A 170 -28.86 1.79 1.68
N GLN A 171 -29.75 2.75 1.45
CA GLN A 171 -29.86 3.96 2.25
C GLN A 171 -30.19 3.52 3.67
N LEU A 172 -29.16 3.16 4.42
CA LEU A 172 -29.26 3.09 5.87
C LEU A 172 -29.48 4.53 6.34
N PRO A 173 -30.59 4.82 7.03
CA PRO A 173 -30.80 6.14 7.60
C PRO A 173 -29.62 6.46 8.52
N ALA A 174 -29.13 7.69 8.47
CA ALA A 174 -28.11 8.16 9.39
C ALA A 174 -28.61 8.00 10.83
N GLU A 175 -28.12 6.98 11.54
CA GLU A 175 -28.26 6.90 12.98
C GLU A 175 -27.39 8.01 13.59
N LYS A 176 -28.05 8.98 14.22
CA LYS A 176 -27.40 9.91 15.12
C LYS A 176 -26.91 9.14 16.33
N ASN A 177 -25.65 8.70 16.31
CA ASN A 177 -25.00 8.17 17.50
C ASN A 177 -24.38 9.32 18.31
N ASP A 178 -25.26 10.03 19.03
CA ASP A 178 -24.89 10.73 20.26
C ASP A 178 -24.96 9.71 21.41
N TYR A 179 -23.98 8.80 21.50
CA TYR A 179 -23.73 8.01 22.71
C TYR A 179 -22.22 7.82 22.88
N VAL A 180 -21.67 8.52 23.87
CA VAL A 180 -20.34 8.26 24.43
C VAL A 180 -20.54 7.15 25.46
N ASP A 181 -20.08 5.94 25.16
CA ASP A 181 -19.99 4.88 26.16
C ASP A 181 -18.63 5.00 26.86
N ASN A 182 -18.67 5.27 28.16
CA ASN A 182 -17.52 5.52 29.04
C ASN A 182 -17.24 4.29 29.91
N ASP A 183 -17.17 3.09 29.32
CA ASP A 183 -16.65 1.90 30.00
C ASP A 183 -15.77 1.12 29.03
N PHE A 184 -14.51 1.55 28.91
CA PHE A 184 -13.43 0.72 28.42
C PHE A 184 -12.61 0.27 29.63
N ASP A 185 -12.71 -1.00 29.98
CA ASP A 185 -11.94 -1.63 31.05
C ASP A 185 -10.57 -2.05 30.47
N GLU A 186 -9.49 -1.42 30.96
CA GLU A 186 -8.12 -1.57 30.42
C GLU A 186 -7.50 -2.95 30.69
N ASP A 187 -8.18 -3.84 31.41
CA ASP A 187 -7.66 -5.14 31.86
C ASP A 187 -8.07 -6.36 30.99
N GLU A 188 -8.82 -6.19 29.88
CA GLU A 188 -9.28 -7.29 29.01
C GLU A 188 -8.56 -7.43 27.66
N VAL A 189 -7.24 -7.33 27.60
CA VAL A 189 -6.49 -7.80 26.41
C VAL A 189 -5.40 -8.82 26.80
N PRO A 190 -5.59 -10.12 26.50
CA PRO A 190 -4.57 -11.14 26.73
C PRO A 190 -3.44 -11.01 25.70
N PHE A 191 -2.22 -10.97 26.25
CA PHE A 191 -0.88 -10.82 25.63
C PHE A 191 -0.72 -11.12 24.13
#